data_AF-A0A9D8MPG2-F1
#
_entry.id   AF-A0A9D8MPG2-F1
#
_cell.length_a   1.000
_cell.length_b   1.000
_cell.length_c   1.000
_cell.angle_alpha   90.00
_cell.angle_beta   90.00
_cell.angle_gamma   90.00
#
_symmetry.space_group_name_H-M   'P 1'
#
loop_
_entity.id
_entity.type
_entity.pdbx_description
1 polymer ?
#
loop_
_entity_poly.entity_id
_entity_poly.type
_entity_poly.pdbx_seq_one_letter_code
_entity_poly.pdbx_strand_id
1 'polypeptide(L)'
;GVEGVYRFLGRVWRLFIAEESLTELEQNLTLDVSQAPKLVEALKLSPDFQNVEANPSQLKAIHTVIKKVTEDLDGLRFNTAISALMVFINEAINWDVKPASVFLDFLKLLQPLAPHIAEELGEKLIHFMGLEYPGSIAYLPWPQYDQAHLVEDTFEYPIQVNGKLRDKIVLPLDATKEQIQAAALSSEKITPLLIGKTIKKVIIVPKKIVNIAIG
;
A
#
# COMPACT_ATOMS: atom_id res chain seq x y z
N GLY A 1 -10.28 -16.33 -8.07
CA GLY A 1 -9.87 -17.71 -7.75
C GLY A 1 -8.36 -17.78 -7.73
N VAL A 2 -7.73 -18.71 -8.45
CA VAL A 2 -6.25 -18.90 -8.44
C VAL A 2 -5.51 -17.82 -9.22
N GLU A 3 -6.06 -17.38 -10.34
CA GLU A 3 -5.43 -16.40 -11.23
C GLU A 3 -5.15 -15.04 -10.54
N GLY A 4 -6.02 -14.64 -9.61
CA GLY A 4 -5.82 -13.40 -8.84
C GLY A 4 -4.62 -13.48 -7.90
N VAL A 5 -4.39 -14.64 -7.29
CA VAL A 5 -3.22 -14.88 -6.42
C VAL A 5 -1.96 -14.93 -7.27
N TYR A 6 -1.98 -15.64 -8.40
CA TYR A 6 -0.86 -15.66 -9.35
C TYR A 6 -0.47 -14.25 -9.81
N ARG A 7 -1.45 -13.43 -10.23
CA ARG A 7 -1.21 -12.04 -10.63
C ARG A 7 -0.70 -11.18 -9.48
N PHE A 8 -1.15 -11.42 -8.25
CA PHE A 8 -0.63 -10.72 -7.07
C PHE A 8 0.84 -11.07 -6.80
N LEU A 9 1.18 -12.36 -6.70
CA LEU A 9 2.56 -12.79 -6.46
C LEU A 9 3.49 -12.36 -7.61
N GLY A 10 3.02 -12.42 -8.85
CA GLY A 10 3.76 -11.91 -9.99
C GLY A 10 3.98 -10.39 -9.95
N ARG A 11 3.09 -9.61 -9.32
CA ARG A 11 3.31 -8.18 -9.08
C ARG A 11 4.31 -7.94 -7.95
N VAL A 12 4.27 -8.74 -6.88
CA VAL A 12 5.29 -8.71 -5.82
C VAL A 12 6.66 -8.99 -6.43
N TRP A 13 6.80 -10.07 -7.20
CA TRP A 13 8.06 -10.43 -7.84
C TRP A 13 8.63 -9.30 -8.72
N ARG A 14 7.81 -8.74 -9.63
CA ARG A 14 8.21 -7.65 -10.53
C ARG A 14 8.50 -6.34 -9.81
N LEU A 15 7.94 -6.14 -8.62
CA LEU A 15 8.28 -4.98 -7.80
C LEU A 15 9.67 -5.13 -7.16
N PHE A 16 10.08 -6.36 -6.84
CA PHE A 16 11.36 -6.64 -6.20
C PHE A 16 12.51 -6.82 -7.18
N ILE A 17 12.28 -7.46 -8.32
CA ILE A 17 13.31 -7.85 -9.28
C ILE A 17 13.38 -6.86 -10.44
N ALA A 18 14.59 -6.49 -10.85
CA ALA A 18 14.80 -5.61 -11.99
C ALA A 18 14.32 -6.27 -13.31
N GLU A 19 13.57 -5.51 -14.12
CA GLU A 19 12.99 -5.99 -15.39
C GLU A 19 14.06 -6.49 -16.37
N GLU A 20 15.19 -5.79 -16.45
CA GLU A 20 16.33 -6.19 -17.27
C GLU A 20 16.87 -7.57 -16.85
N SER A 21 16.98 -7.80 -15.54
CA SER A 21 17.48 -9.07 -15.01
C SER A 21 16.52 -10.23 -15.26
N LEU A 22 15.20 -9.97 -15.24
CA LEU A 22 14.18 -10.95 -15.61
C LEU A 22 14.25 -11.30 -17.10
N THR A 23 14.43 -10.28 -17.94
CA THR A 23 14.57 -10.46 -19.40
C THR A 23 15.80 -11.29 -19.74
N GLU A 24 16.94 -11.02 -19.09
CA GLU A 24 18.16 -11.81 -19.24
C GLU A 24 17.95 -13.27 -18.79
N LEU A 25 17.24 -13.50 -17.69
CA LEU A 25 16.90 -14.84 -17.23
C LEU A 25 16.10 -15.61 -18.29
N GLU A 26 15.02 -15.03 -18.81
CA GLU A 26 14.14 -15.67 -19.80
C GLU A 26 14.89 -16.03 -21.10
N GLN A 27 15.74 -15.11 -21.58
CA GLN A 27 16.57 -15.34 -22.77
C GLN A 27 17.56 -16.50 -22.56
N ASN A 28 18.27 -16.52 -21.44
CA ASN A 28 19.26 -17.55 -21.16
C ASN A 28 18.63 -18.91 -20.87
N LEU A 29 17.46 -18.96 -20.21
CA LEU A 29 16.71 -20.20 -19.99
C LEU A 29 16.23 -20.84 -21.29
N THR A 30 15.90 -20.02 -22.29
CA THR A 30 15.51 -20.52 -23.63
C THR A 30 16.68 -21.22 -24.32
N LEU A 31 17.93 -20.82 -24.04
CA LEU A 31 19.13 -21.41 -24.59
C LEU A 31 19.53 -22.71 -23.86
N ASP A 32 19.49 -22.69 -22.53
CA ASP A 32 19.88 -23.83 -21.70
C ASP A 32 19.17 -23.82 -20.33
N VAL A 33 18.12 -24.64 -20.24
CA VAL A 33 17.31 -24.78 -19.02
C VAL A 33 18.12 -25.36 -17.86
N SER A 34 19.22 -26.09 -18.12
CA SER A 34 20.03 -26.70 -17.04
C SER A 34 20.73 -25.64 -16.17
N GLN A 35 20.89 -24.42 -16.67
CA GLN A 35 21.50 -23.30 -15.94
C GLN A 35 20.52 -22.53 -15.05
N ALA A 36 19.25 -22.96 -14.98
CA ALA A 36 18.22 -22.25 -14.23
C ALA A 36 18.60 -21.88 -12.79
N PRO A 37 19.19 -22.78 -11.96
CA PRO A 37 19.53 -22.42 -10.58
C PRO A 37 20.49 -21.23 -10.50
N LYS A 38 21.55 -21.26 -11.32
CA LYS A 38 22.57 -20.20 -11.38
C LYS A 38 21.99 -18.87 -11.89
N LEU A 39 21.10 -18.93 -12.87
CA LEU A 39 20.50 -17.72 -13.44
C LEU A 39 19.50 -17.06 -12.48
N VAL A 40 18.76 -17.84 -11.70
CA VAL A 40 17.86 -17.33 -10.66
C VAL A 40 18.64 -16.65 -9.54
N GLU A 41 19.76 -17.24 -9.11
CA GLU A 41 20.67 -16.61 -8.13
C GLU A 41 21.20 -15.25 -8.62
N ALA A 42 21.48 -15.13 -9.93
CA ALA A 42 21.97 -13.91 -10.56
C ALA A 42 20.91 -12.78 -10.67
N LEU A 43 19.64 -13.04 -10.33
CA LEU A 43 18.61 -12.02 -10.36
C LEU A 43 18.92 -10.87 -9.42
N LYS A 44 18.83 -9.65 -9.97
CA LYS A 44 19.09 -8.40 -9.26
C LYS A 44 17.80 -7.77 -8.73
N LEU A 45 17.89 -7.15 -7.56
CA LEU A 45 16.82 -6.31 -7.04
C LEU A 45 16.60 -5.08 -7.94
N SER A 46 15.38 -4.55 -7.93
CA SER A 46 15.02 -3.30 -8.59
C SER A 46 15.91 -2.14 -8.10
N PRO A 47 16.32 -1.21 -8.98
CA PRO A 47 17.12 -0.05 -8.59
C PRO A 47 16.40 0.91 -7.64
N ASP A 48 15.08 0.78 -7.48
CA ASP A 48 14.28 1.62 -6.59
C ASP A 48 14.52 1.31 -5.10
N PHE A 49 15.09 0.13 -4.79
CA PHE A 49 15.40 -0.23 -3.41
C PHE A 49 16.58 0.56 -2.88
N GLN A 50 16.40 1.13 -1.68
CA GLN A 50 17.43 1.94 -1.03
C GLN A 50 17.47 1.67 0.47
N ASN A 51 18.68 1.76 1.04
CA ASN A 51 18.91 1.70 2.49
C ASN A 51 18.71 3.08 3.11
N VAL A 52 17.48 3.56 3.10
CA VAL A 52 17.06 4.87 3.62
C VAL A 52 15.89 4.72 4.58
N GLU A 53 15.67 5.74 5.41
CA GLU A 53 14.47 5.80 6.25
C GLU A 53 13.20 6.00 5.40
N ALA A 54 12.13 5.35 5.82
CA ALA A 54 10.83 5.50 5.18
C ALA A 54 10.21 6.85 5.53
N ASN A 55 9.57 7.48 4.55
CA ASN A 55 8.87 8.74 4.78
C ASN A 55 7.54 8.49 5.55
N PRO A 56 6.86 9.55 6.04
CA PRO A 56 5.64 9.38 6.83
C PRO A 56 4.51 8.59 6.15
N SER A 57 4.31 8.72 4.82
CA SER A 57 3.26 7.97 4.13
C SER A 57 3.62 6.49 4.01
N GLN A 58 4.89 6.18 3.74
CA GLN A 58 5.39 4.80 3.69
C GLN A 58 5.33 4.11 5.05
N LEU A 59 5.71 4.83 6.13
CA LEU A 59 5.58 4.35 7.51
C LEU A 59 4.12 4.06 7.85
N LYS A 60 3.21 4.98 7.53
CA LYS A 60 1.78 4.75 7.73
C LYS A 60 1.27 3.53 6.97
N ALA A 61 1.67 3.35 5.72
CA ALA A 61 1.27 2.21 4.90
C ALA A 61 1.72 0.87 5.51
N ILE A 62 3.00 0.75 5.86
CA ILE A 62 3.54 -0.51 6.42
C ILE A 62 2.96 -0.80 7.82
N HIS A 63 2.85 0.21 8.68
CA HIS A 63 2.24 0.03 10.01
C HIS A 63 0.77 -0.39 9.92
N THR A 64 0.03 0.16 8.96
CA THR A 64 -1.38 -0.19 8.74
C THR A 64 -1.51 -1.65 8.32
N VAL A 65 -0.69 -2.12 7.39
CA VAL A 65 -0.75 -3.52 6.94
C VAL A 65 -0.22 -4.49 8.01
N ILE A 66 0.82 -4.14 8.77
CA ILE A 66 1.31 -4.96 9.90
C ILE A 66 0.17 -5.19 10.89
N LYS A 67 -0.48 -4.11 11.36
CA LYS A 67 -1.61 -4.21 12.30
C LYS A 67 -2.71 -5.10 11.74
N LYS A 68 -3.15 -4.83 10.52
CA LYS A 68 -4.28 -5.51 9.91
C LYS A 68 -4.01 -7.00 9.68
N VAL A 69 -2.84 -7.35 9.16
CA VAL A 69 -2.47 -8.74 8.91
C VAL A 69 -2.32 -9.49 10.23
N THR A 70 -1.68 -8.89 11.23
CA THR A 70 -1.53 -9.51 12.57
C THR A 70 -2.90 -9.85 13.17
N GLU A 71 -3.80 -8.87 13.27
CA GLU A 71 -5.14 -9.06 13.83
C GLU A 71 -5.99 -10.08 13.04
N ASP A 72 -5.80 -10.14 11.71
CA ASP A 72 -6.50 -11.07 10.85
C ASP A 72 -5.96 -12.49 10.95
N LEU A 73 -4.64 -12.68 11.05
CA LEU A 73 -4.05 -14.00 11.25
C LEU A 73 -4.46 -14.57 12.62
N ASP A 74 -4.43 -13.77 13.68
CA ASP A 74 -4.92 -14.15 15.01
C ASP A 74 -6.40 -14.57 14.97
N GLY A 75 -7.20 -13.88 14.15
CA GLY A 75 -8.61 -14.17 13.94
C GLY A 75 -8.90 -15.24 12.88
N LEU A 76 -7.88 -15.90 12.30
CA LEU A 76 -8.01 -16.87 11.20
C LEU A 76 -8.71 -16.31 9.94
N ARG A 77 -8.65 -15.00 9.73
CA ARG A 77 -9.23 -14.26 8.59
C ARG A 77 -8.22 -14.09 7.45
N PHE A 78 -7.71 -15.20 6.92
CA PHE A 78 -6.64 -15.19 5.90
C PHE A 78 -6.98 -14.37 4.65
N ASN A 79 -8.22 -14.43 4.17
CA ASN A 79 -8.64 -13.71 2.96
C ASN A 79 -8.52 -12.19 3.09
N THR A 80 -8.84 -11.64 4.27
CA THR A 80 -8.73 -10.20 4.52
C THR A 80 -7.28 -9.79 4.80
N ALA A 81 -6.46 -10.68 5.40
CA ALA A 81 -5.02 -10.47 5.50
C ALA A 81 -4.36 -10.39 4.10
N ILE A 82 -4.68 -11.32 3.20
CA ILE A 82 -4.19 -11.31 1.81
C ILE A 82 -4.63 -10.03 1.09
N SER A 83 -5.88 -9.61 1.29
CA SER A 83 -6.40 -8.37 0.69
C SER A 83 -5.64 -7.14 1.20
N ALA A 84 -5.27 -7.09 2.48
CA ALA A 84 -4.47 -6.00 3.04
C ALA A 84 -3.05 -5.96 2.42
N LEU A 85 -2.41 -7.11 2.23
CA LEU A 85 -1.12 -7.21 1.53
C LEU A 85 -1.22 -6.75 0.06
N MET A 86 -2.32 -7.08 -0.62
CA MET A 86 -2.58 -6.61 -1.99
C MET A 86 -2.73 -5.08 -2.05
N VAL A 87 -3.43 -4.49 -1.08
CA VAL A 87 -3.59 -3.02 -0.99
C VAL A 87 -2.23 -2.35 -0.81
N PHE A 88 -1.41 -2.85 0.12
CA PHE A 88 -0.06 -2.32 0.35
C PHE A 88 0.77 -2.34 -0.94
N ILE A 89 0.81 -3.46 -1.66
CA ILE A 89 1.58 -3.57 -2.92
C ILE A 89 1.05 -2.63 -4.01
N ASN A 90 -0.28 -2.45 -4.10
CA ASN A 90 -0.86 -1.52 -5.07
C ASN A 90 -0.48 -0.06 -4.78
N GLU A 91 -0.26 0.30 -3.53
CA GLU A 91 0.25 1.62 -3.15
C GLU A 91 1.75 1.72 -3.44
N ALA A 92 2.52 0.75 -2.95
CA ALA A 92 3.97 0.76 -2.96
C ALA A 92 4.60 0.65 -4.37
N ILE A 93 3.85 0.13 -5.35
CA ILE A 93 4.29 0.11 -6.75
C ILE A 93 4.49 1.51 -7.33
N ASN A 94 3.82 2.52 -6.78
CA ASN A 94 3.92 3.91 -7.23
C ASN A 94 4.98 4.71 -6.46
N TRP A 95 5.76 4.07 -5.58
CA TRP A 95 6.82 4.76 -4.84
C TRP A 95 8.10 4.81 -5.66
N ASP A 96 8.64 6.02 -5.84
CA ASP A 96 9.93 6.23 -6.51
C ASP A 96 11.08 5.62 -5.72
N VAL A 97 11.07 5.79 -4.40
CA VAL A 97 12.06 5.21 -3.47
C VAL A 97 11.39 4.14 -2.64
N LYS A 98 12.01 2.95 -2.58
CA LYS A 98 11.52 1.78 -1.84
C LYS A 98 12.48 1.46 -0.68
N PRO A 99 12.18 1.93 0.54
CA PRO A 99 13.01 1.64 1.72
C PRO A 99 13.09 0.12 1.95
N ALA A 100 14.29 -0.44 1.92
CA ALA A 100 14.47 -1.89 2.02
C ALA A 100 13.90 -2.48 3.34
N SER A 101 14.01 -1.75 4.45
CA SER A 101 13.44 -2.15 5.75
C SER A 101 11.92 -2.36 5.71
N VAL A 102 11.18 -1.47 5.04
CA VAL A 102 9.72 -1.55 4.88
C VAL A 102 9.32 -2.82 4.14
N PHE A 103 10.06 -3.15 3.07
CA PHE A 103 9.76 -4.32 2.27
C PHE A 103 10.21 -5.63 2.94
N LEU A 104 11.25 -5.60 3.78
CA LEU A 104 11.59 -6.75 4.62
C LEU A 104 10.44 -7.06 5.58
N ASP A 105 9.84 -6.05 6.21
CA ASP A 105 8.68 -6.26 7.07
C ASP A 105 7.47 -6.76 6.29
N PHE A 106 7.21 -6.24 5.09
CA PHE A 106 6.19 -6.80 4.19
C PHE A 106 6.42 -8.29 3.90
N LEU A 107 7.65 -8.71 3.62
CA LEU A 107 7.97 -10.11 3.32
C LEU A 107 7.76 -11.02 4.54
N LYS A 108 8.05 -10.55 5.76
CA LYS A 108 7.71 -11.28 6.99
C LYS A 108 6.20 -11.49 7.13
N LEU A 109 5.39 -10.50 6.76
CA LEU A 109 3.92 -10.65 6.75
C LEU A 109 3.43 -11.63 5.67
N LEU A 110 4.10 -11.67 4.53
CA LEU A 110 3.78 -12.57 3.42
C LEU A 110 4.22 -14.02 3.70
N GLN A 111 5.26 -14.22 4.51
CA GLN A 111 5.91 -15.51 4.77
C GLN A 111 4.93 -16.63 5.17
N PRO A 112 3.95 -16.44 6.08
CA PRO A 112 3.00 -17.50 6.44
C PRO A 112 2.07 -17.93 5.29
N LEU A 113 1.96 -17.11 4.24
CA LEU A 113 1.00 -17.27 3.15
C LEU A 113 1.66 -17.70 1.84
N ALA A 114 2.86 -17.21 1.57
CA ALA A 114 3.66 -17.54 0.38
C ALA A 114 5.15 -17.64 0.75
N PRO A 115 5.56 -18.70 1.46
CA PRO A 115 6.89 -18.76 2.07
C PRO A 115 8.03 -18.74 1.05
N HIS A 116 7.93 -19.51 -0.02
CA HIS A 116 9.02 -19.64 -1.00
C HIS A 116 9.40 -18.32 -1.68
N ILE A 117 8.40 -17.52 -2.09
CA ILE A 117 8.67 -16.22 -2.71
C ILE A 117 9.16 -15.21 -1.68
N ALA A 118 8.66 -15.30 -0.44
CA ALA A 118 9.11 -14.43 0.62
C ALA A 118 10.58 -14.68 0.98
N GLU A 119 10.99 -15.95 1.13
CA GLU A 119 12.39 -16.36 1.35
C GLU A 119 13.32 -15.84 0.26
N GLU A 120 13.03 -16.14 -1.01
CA GLU A 120 13.88 -15.76 -2.14
C GLU A 120 14.10 -14.24 -2.20
N LEU A 121 13.01 -13.47 -2.04
CA LEU A 121 13.08 -12.01 -2.12
C LEU A 121 13.74 -11.41 -0.88
N GLY A 122 13.49 -11.96 0.30
CA GLY A 122 14.00 -11.37 1.53
C GLY A 122 15.43 -11.76 1.84
N GLU A 123 15.92 -12.93 1.42
CA GLU A 123 17.36 -13.22 1.43
C GLU A 123 18.13 -12.17 0.61
N LYS A 124 17.68 -11.91 -0.63
CA LYS A 124 18.27 -10.86 -1.49
C LYS A 124 18.24 -9.49 -0.81
N LEU A 125 17.12 -9.14 -0.18
CA LEU A 125 16.96 -7.85 0.49
C LEU A 125 17.83 -7.72 1.75
N ILE A 126 17.95 -8.77 2.56
CA ILE A 126 18.81 -8.84 3.74
C ILE A 126 20.27 -8.63 3.33
N HIS A 127 20.73 -9.33 2.29
CA HIS A 127 22.06 -9.14 1.73
C HIS A 127 22.27 -7.72 1.17
N PHE A 128 21.29 -7.17 0.46
CA PHE A 128 21.33 -5.78 -0.03
C PHE A 128 21.45 -4.75 1.11
N MET A 129 20.79 -5.00 2.24
CA MET A 129 20.89 -4.18 3.44
C MET A 129 22.20 -4.37 4.20
N GLY A 130 23.04 -5.34 3.82
CA GLY A 130 24.26 -5.69 4.53
C GLY A 130 24.01 -6.30 5.91
N LEU A 131 22.83 -6.90 6.12
CA LEU A 131 22.46 -7.56 7.36
C LEU A 131 22.88 -9.02 7.35
N GLU A 132 23.11 -9.58 8.54
CA GLU A 132 23.39 -11.01 8.69
C GLU A 132 22.14 -11.83 8.38
N TYR A 133 22.25 -12.80 7.47
CA TYR A 133 21.14 -13.67 7.10
C TYR A 133 20.98 -14.79 8.14
N PRO A 134 19.80 -14.92 8.79
CA PRO A 134 19.57 -15.95 9.80
C PRO A 134 19.31 -17.36 9.21
N GLY A 135 19.55 -17.56 7.91
CA GLY A 135 19.29 -18.80 7.19
C GLY A 135 17.85 -18.95 6.68
N SER A 136 16.88 -18.29 7.33
CA SER A 136 15.49 -18.22 6.86
C SER A 136 14.77 -17.02 7.47
N ILE A 137 13.96 -16.33 6.67
CA ILE A 137 13.11 -15.21 7.10
C ILE A 137 12.12 -15.66 8.18
N ALA A 138 11.72 -16.93 8.20
CA ALA A 138 10.83 -17.49 9.22
C ALA A 138 11.39 -17.34 10.66
N TYR A 139 12.70 -17.16 10.82
CA TYR A 139 13.33 -16.94 12.13
C TYR A 139 13.45 -15.47 12.53
N LEU A 140 13.09 -14.53 11.64
CA LEU A 140 13.06 -13.13 11.99
C LEU A 140 11.88 -12.82 12.93
N PRO A 141 12.03 -11.85 13.85
CA PRO A 141 10.93 -11.42 14.70
C PRO A 141 9.79 -10.87 13.85
N TRP A 142 8.56 -11.21 14.22
CA TRP A 142 7.35 -10.66 13.62
C TRP A 142 7.36 -9.12 13.71
N PRO A 143 7.06 -8.40 12.62
CA PRO A 143 7.12 -6.94 12.63
C PRO A 143 6.07 -6.36 13.59
N GLN A 144 6.43 -5.28 14.28
CA GLN A 144 5.56 -4.56 15.19
C GLN A 144 5.11 -3.25 14.57
N TYR A 145 3.86 -2.86 14.81
CA TYR A 145 3.35 -1.57 14.39
C TYR A 145 3.33 -0.60 15.58
N ASP A 146 3.80 0.61 15.32
CA ASP A 146 3.58 1.81 16.14
C ASP A 146 2.25 2.48 15.79
N GLN A 147 1.43 2.75 16.82
CA GLN A 147 0.17 3.47 16.73
C GLN A 147 0.34 4.94 16.33
N ALA A 148 1.50 5.55 16.61
CA ALA A 148 1.77 6.95 16.26
C ALA A 148 1.71 7.18 14.73
N HIS A 149 2.11 6.19 13.93
CA HIS A 149 2.03 6.25 12.47
C HIS A 149 0.64 5.96 11.90
N LEU A 150 -0.30 5.49 12.74
CA LEU A 150 -1.67 5.19 12.35
C LEU A 150 -2.64 6.34 12.61
N VAL A 151 -2.16 7.43 13.21
CA VAL A 151 -2.99 8.61 13.45
C VAL A 151 -3.32 9.25 12.09
N GLU A 152 -4.61 9.35 11.82
CA GLU A 152 -5.11 10.13 10.69
C GLU A 152 -5.07 11.61 11.08
N ASP A 153 -4.30 12.43 10.38
CA ASP A 153 -4.33 13.88 10.60
C ASP A 153 -5.41 14.57 9.76
N THR A 154 -5.97 13.84 8.78
CA THR A 154 -6.95 14.36 7.83
C THR A 154 -8.12 13.40 7.66
N PHE A 155 -9.26 13.92 7.20
CA PHE A 155 -10.45 13.16 6.83
C PHE A 155 -10.90 13.55 5.43
N GLU A 156 -11.14 12.55 4.59
CA GLU A 156 -11.77 12.72 3.29
C GLU A 156 -13.29 12.87 3.48
N TYR A 157 -13.82 14.09 3.39
CA TYR A 157 -15.24 14.38 3.42
C TYR A 157 -15.88 14.14 2.04
N PRO A 158 -16.77 13.14 1.90
CA PRO A 158 -17.63 13.06 0.73
C PRO A 158 -18.60 14.25 0.71
N ILE A 159 -18.73 14.90 -0.44
CA ILE A 159 -19.67 16.00 -0.67
C ILE A 159 -20.82 15.51 -1.53
N GLN A 160 -22.02 15.66 -1.00
CA GLN A 160 -23.28 15.38 -1.67
C GLN A 160 -24.02 16.66 -2.04
N VAL A 161 -24.75 16.61 -3.16
CA VAL A 161 -25.71 17.65 -3.55
C VAL A 161 -27.07 16.98 -3.76
N ASN A 162 -28.07 17.39 -2.98
CA ASN A 162 -29.38 16.71 -2.89
C ASN A 162 -29.24 15.19 -2.72
N GLY A 163 -28.33 14.76 -1.83
CA GLY A 163 -28.10 13.35 -1.48
C GLY A 163 -27.29 12.53 -2.50
N LYS A 164 -26.87 13.10 -3.64
CA LYS A 164 -26.00 12.41 -4.61
C LYS A 164 -24.54 12.81 -4.40
N LEU A 165 -23.62 11.84 -4.34
CA LEU A 165 -22.17 12.11 -4.25
C LEU A 165 -21.68 12.85 -5.49
N ARG A 166 -20.95 13.96 -5.28
CA ARG A 166 -20.46 14.83 -6.35
C ARG A 166 -18.97 15.09 -6.29
N ASP A 167 -18.41 15.15 -5.09
CA ASP A 167 -16.99 15.34 -4.91
C ASP A 167 -16.51 14.79 -3.56
N LYS A 168 -15.21 14.87 -3.32
CA LYS A 168 -14.57 14.60 -2.04
C LYS A 168 -13.51 15.66 -1.76
N ILE A 169 -13.44 16.12 -0.52
CA ILE A 169 -12.40 17.07 -0.06
C ILE A 169 -11.66 16.47 1.13
N VAL A 170 -10.35 16.68 1.19
CA VAL A 170 -9.52 16.24 2.32
C VAL A 170 -9.27 17.43 3.23
N LEU A 171 -9.59 17.29 4.51
CA LEU A 171 -9.44 18.35 5.51
C LEU A 171 -8.81 17.81 6.79
N PRO A 172 -8.11 18.64 7.58
CA PRO A 172 -7.63 18.25 8.90
C PRO A 172 -8.72 17.67 9.82
N LEU A 173 -8.37 16.72 10.70
CA LEU A 173 -9.33 16.11 11.63
C LEU A 173 -9.96 17.11 12.61
N ASP A 174 -9.27 18.21 12.89
CA ASP A 174 -9.66 19.30 13.77
C ASP A 174 -10.37 20.44 13.01
N ALA A 175 -10.61 20.28 11.70
CA ALA A 175 -11.28 21.29 10.90
C ALA A 175 -12.67 21.63 11.47
N THR A 176 -12.92 22.93 11.66
CA THR A 176 -14.21 23.41 12.18
C THR A 176 -15.32 23.23 11.14
N LYS A 177 -16.58 23.28 11.59
CA LYS A 177 -17.73 23.19 10.67
C LYS A 177 -17.69 24.29 9.61
N GLU A 178 -17.22 25.47 9.97
CA GLU A 178 -17.10 26.63 9.08
C GLU A 178 -16.02 26.39 8.01
N GLN A 179 -14.87 25.83 8.40
CA GLN A 179 -13.81 25.46 7.47
C GLN A 179 -14.26 24.35 6.50
N ILE A 180 -14.96 23.34 7.01
CA ILE A 180 -15.54 22.26 6.19
C ILE A 180 -16.57 22.82 5.21
N GLN A 181 -17.44 23.73 5.67
CA GLN A 181 -18.44 24.37 4.82
C GLN A 181 -17.79 25.17 3.69
N ALA A 182 -16.82 26.03 4.05
CA ALA A 182 -16.13 26.88 3.08
C ALA A 182 -15.44 26.04 2.00
N ALA A 183 -14.68 25.03 2.40
CA ALA A 183 -13.98 24.13 1.48
C ALA A 183 -14.95 23.34 0.58
N ALA A 184 -16.10 22.90 1.10
CA ALA A 184 -17.09 22.18 0.32
C ALA A 184 -17.77 23.07 -0.74
N LEU A 185 -18.02 24.34 -0.40
CA LEU A 185 -18.62 25.31 -1.32
C LEU A 185 -17.62 25.84 -2.35
N SER A 186 -16.32 25.82 -2.05
CA SER A 186 -15.25 26.25 -2.97
C SER A 186 -14.74 25.14 -3.89
N SER A 187 -15.26 23.91 -3.79
CA SER A 187 -14.84 22.82 -4.67
C SER A 187 -15.16 23.15 -6.14
N GLU A 188 -14.18 22.93 -7.03
CA GLU A 188 -14.32 23.12 -8.47
C GLU A 188 -15.42 22.24 -9.09
N LYS A 189 -15.66 21.05 -8.52
CA LYS A 189 -16.73 20.15 -9.01
C LYS A 189 -18.11 20.54 -8.46
N ILE A 190 -18.16 21.20 -7.32
CA ILE A 190 -19.41 21.60 -6.67
C ILE A 190 -19.89 22.95 -7.18
N THR A 191 -18.98 23.92 -7.37
CA THR A 191 -19.31 25.29 -7.77
C THR A 191 -20.25 25.36 -8.99
N PRO A 192 -20.01 24.62 -10.09
CA PRO A 192 -20.90 24.62 -11.26
C PRO A 192 -22.32 24.09 -10.97
N LEU A 193 -22.46 23.21 -9.98
CA LEU A 193 -23.75 22.62 -9.60
C LEU A 193 -24.62 23.58 -8.78
N LEU A 194 -24.00 24.62 -8.22
CA LEU A 194 -24.63 25.66 -7.40
C LEU A 194 -25.05 26.89 -8.23
N ILE A 195 -24.49 27.08 -9.43
CA ILE A 195 -24.82 28.23 -10.29
C ILE A 195 -26.32 28.26 -10.60
N GLY A 196 -26.95 29.41 -10.34
CA GLY A 196 -28.38 29.63 -10.60
C GLY A 196 -29.32 28.90 -9.62
N LYS A 197 -28.81 28.36 -8.51
CA LYS A 197 -29.62 27.65 -7.50
C LYS A 197 -29.46 28.27 -6.12
N THR A 198 -30.52 28.22 -5.32
CA THR A 198 -30.47 28.68 -3.94
C THR A 198 -30.06 27.55 -3.01
N ILE A 199 -29.05 27.78 -2.19
CA ILE A 199 -28.65 26.84 -1.14
C ILE A 199 -29.68 26.93 -0.02
N LYS A 200 -30.48 25.88 0.16
CA LYS A 200 -31.50 25.81 1.22
C LYS A 200 -30.89 25.42 2.56
N LYS A 201 -29.92 24.50 2.55
CA LYS A 201 -29.28 23.99 3.76
C LYS A 201 -27.95 23.33 3.45
N VAL A 202 -26.95 23.54 4.30
CA VAL A 202 -25.72 22.74 4.31
C VAL A 202 -25.74 21.89 5.58
N ILE A 203 -25.64 20.57 5.42
CA ILE A 203 -25.66 19.59 6.51
C ILE A 203 -24.26 19.01 6.62
N ILE A 204 -23.59 19.32 7.73
CA ILE A 204 -22.25 18.83 8.01
C ILE A 204 -22.34 17.86 9.17
N VAL A 205 -21.95 16.62 8.91
CA VAL A 205 -21.73 15.61 9.94
C VAL A 205 -20.22 15.42 10.06
N PRO A 206 -19.58 15.98 11.10
CA PRO A 206 -18.13 15.90 11.29
C PRO A 206 -17.64 14.45 11.22
N LYS A 207 -16.50 14.24 10.55
CA LYS A 207 -15.89 12.92 10.31
C LYS A 207 -16.84 11.91 9.65
N LYS A 208 -17.81 12.39 8.85
CA LYS A 208 -18.73 11.55 8.07
C LYS A 208 -19.01 12.11 6.67
N ILE A 209 -19.71 13.24 6.55
CA ILE A 209 -20.23 13.71 5.26
C ILE A 209 -20.63 15.19 5.27
N VAL A 210 -20.63 15.81 4.08
CA VAL A 210 -21.23 17.11 3.80
C VAL A 210 -22.33 16.94 2.76
N ASN A 211 -23.56 17.40 3.03
CA ASN A 211 -24.65 17.39 2.06
C ASN A 211 -25.21 18.81 1.87
N ILE A 212 -25.25 19.25 0.61
CA ILE A 212 -25.73 20.56 0.19
C ILE A 212 -27.12 20.37 -0.43
N ALA A 213 -28.14 20.87 0.26
CA ALA A 213 -29.49 20.91 -0.25
C ALA A 213 -29.69 22.18 -1.09
N ILE A 214 -30.02 22.00 -2.36
CA ILE A 214 -30.28 23.06 -3.34
C ILE A 214 -31.71 22.98 -3.85
N GLY A 215 -32.29 24.12 -4.21
CA GLY A 215 -33.50 24.19 -5.03
C GLY A 215 -34.20 25.52 -4.91
#